data_AF-A0A960EJX8-F1
#
_entry.id   AF-A0A960EJX8-F1
#
_cell.length_a   1.000
_cell.length_b   1.000
_cell.length_c   1.000
_cell.angle_alpha   90.00
_cell.angle_beta   90.00
_cell.angle_gamma   90.00
#
_symmetry.space_group_name_H-M   'P 1'
#
loop_
_entity.id
_entity.type
_entity.pdbx_description
1 polymer ?
#
loop_
_entity_poly.entity_id
_entity_poly.type
_entity_poly.pdbx_seq_one_letter_code
_entity_poly.pdbx_strand_id
1 'polypeptide(L)' 'MQRGRRPFVVLSRQAAIDRLGRALVAPCTTNLRRLPSEVELDPDVDPIPRHCAVDIDSIESVSSKHIYIR' A
#
# COMPACT_ATOMS: atom_id res chain seq x y z
N MET A 1 -9.81 2.63 -10.00
CA MET A 1 -10.50 3.82 -9.45
C MET A 1 -9.44 4.85 -9.12
N GLN A 2 -9.53 6.10 -9.59
CA GLN A 2 -8.44 7.08 -9.44
C GLN A 2 -8.50 7.71 -8.03
N ARG A 3 -8.09 6.93 -7.02
CA ARG A 3 -7.81 7.49 -5.69
C ARG A 3 -6.61 8.44 -5.87
N GLY A 4 -6.74 9.70 -5.47
CA GLY A 4 -5.63 10.68 -5.52
C GLY A 4 -4.37 10.16 -4.81
N ARG A 5 -3.24 10.89 -4.89
CA ARG A 5 -1.96 10.47 -4.28
C ARG A 5 -2.14 10.08 -2.80
N ARG A 6 -2.06 8.77 -2.52
CA ARG A 6 -2.18 8.17 -1.18
C ARG A 6 -1.04 7.17 -0.97
N PRO A 7 -0.59 6.98 0.27
CA PRO A 7 0.33 5.90 0.60
C PRO A 7 -0.27 4.53 0.28
N PHE A 8 0.59 3.58 -0.06
CA PHE A 8 0.26 2.18 -0.29
C PHE A 8 1.45 1.31 0.14
N VAL A 9 1.18 0.05 0.47
CA VAL A 9 2.20 -0.97 0.73
C VAL A 9 2.38 -1.83 -0.51
N VAL A 10 3.63 -2.12 -0.85
CA VAL A 10 3.99 -3.03 -1.94
C VAL A 10 4.05 -4.45 -1.39
N LEU A 11 3.21 -5.34 -1.94
CA LEU A 11 3.13 -6.73 -1.52
C LEU A 11 3.97 -7.66 -2.40
N SER A 12 4.26 -7.23 -3.63
CA SER A 12 5.09 -8.00 -4.55
C SER A 12 6.56 -7.98 -4.15
N ARG A 13 7.22 -9.15 -4.24
CA ARG A 13 8.67 -9.25 -4.14
C ARG A 13 9.37 -8.42 -5.23
N GLN A 14 10.52 -7.84 -4.90
CA GLN A 14 11.29 -6.97 -5.81
C GLN A 14 11.53 -7.60 -7.19
N ALA A 15 11.99 -8.86 -7.24
CA ALA A 15 12.26 -9.55 -8.50
C ALA A 15 11.05 -9.66 -9.45
N ALA A 16 9.82 -9.68 -8.91
CA ALA A 16 8.62 -9.68 -9.74
C ALA A 16 8.36 -8.31 -10.35
N ILE A 17 8.64 -7.23 -9.60
CA ILE A 17 8.50 -5.85 -10.06
C ILE A 17 9.50 -5.58 -11.18
N ASP A 18 10.75 -5.98 -11.00
CA ASP A 18 11.83 -5.77 -11.96
C ASP A 18 11.56 -6.50 -13.29
N ARG A 19 11.05 -7.74 -13.21
CA ARG A 19 10.81 -8.57 -14.40
C ARG A 19 9.49 -8.25 -15.11
N LEU A 20 8.43 -7.93 -14.37
CA LEU A 20 7.08 -7.75 -14.93
C LEU A 20 6.70 -6.28 -15.11
N GLY A 21 7.45 -5.35 -14.52
CA GLY A 21 7.13 -3.92 -14.52
C GLY A 21 5.83 -3.56 -13.78
N ARG A 22 5.32 -4.49 -12.95
CA ARG A 22 4.08 -4.34 -12.19
C ARG A 22 4.27 -4.78 -10.74
N ALA A 23 3.50 -4.22 -9.84
CA ALA A 23 3.44 -4.64 -8.45
C ALA A 23 1.98 -4.79 -7.99
N LEU A 24 1.77 -5.77 -7.11
CA LEU A 24 0.60 -5.80 -6.24
C LEU A 24 0.83 -4.83 -5.09
N VAL A 25 -0.14 -3.94 -4.88
CA VAL A 25 -0.14 -2.94 -3.81
C VAL A 25 -1.45 -2.97 -3.04
N ALA A 26 -1.41 -2.62 -1.76
CA ALA A 26 -2.59 -2.41 -0.94
C ALA A 26 -2.62 -0.96 -0.44
N PRO A 27 -3.74 -0.22 -0.59
CA PRO A 27 -3.82 1.18 -0.22
C PRO A 27 -3.89 1.36 1.30
N CYS A 28 -3.35 2.48 1.79
CA CYS A 28 -3.50 2.89 3.18
C CYS A 28 -4.71 3.81 3.37
N THR A 29 -5.42 3.64 4.49
CA THR A 29 -6.56 4.45 4.91
C THR A 29 -6.39 4.91 6.36
N THR A 30 -6.72 6.18 6.64
CA THR A 30 -6.81 6.68 8.03
C THR A 30 -8.19 6.45 8.64
N ASN A 31 -9.13 5.87 7.89
CA ASN A 31 -10.41 5.41 8.41
C ASN A 31 -10.27 3.94 8.79
N LEU A 32 -9.96 3.69 10.06
CA LEU A 32 -9.77 2.36 10.62
C LEU A 32 -11.14 1.78 11.00
N ARG A 33 -11.49 0.64 10.39
CA ARG A 33 -12.72 -0.10 10.69
C ARG A 33 -12.46 -1.27 11.63
N ARG A 34 -11.19 -1.60 11.90
CA ARG A 34 -10.74 -2.72 12.74
C ARG A 34 -11.25 -4.06 12.20
N LEU A 35 -11.16 -4.21 10.87
CA LEU A 35 -11.50 -5.47 10.20
C LEU A 35 -10.33 -6.45 10.30
N PRO A 36 -10.57 -7.78 10.24
CA PRO A 36 -9.49 -8.77 10.23
C PRO A 36 -8.52 -8.63 9.04
N SER A 37 -8.98 -7.99 7.95
CA SER A 37 -8.21 -7.69 6.75
C SER A 37 -7.48 -6.34 6.80
N GLU A 38 -7.62 -5.57 7.88
CA GLU A 38 -6.87 -4.34 8.09
C GLU A 38 -5.58 -4.63 8.86
N VAL A 39 -4.46 -4.16 8.33
CA VAL A 39 -3.17 -4.19 9.03
C VAL A 39 -2.86 -2.78 9.52
N GLU A 40 -2.93 -2.57 10.83
CA GLU A 40 -2.60 -1.29 11.44
C GLU A 40 -1.10 -0.99 11.29
N LEU A 41 -0.79 0.28 11.00
CA LEU A 41 0.55 0.81 10.91
C LEU A 41 0.68 2.01 11.84
N ASP A 42 1.77 2.05 12.60
CA ASP A 42 2.04 3.07 13.60
C ASP A 42 3.25 3.93 13.17
N PRO A 43 3.11 5.27 13.06
CA PRO A 43 4.19 6.15 12.64
C PRO A 43 5.41 6.16 13.57
N ASP A 44 5.30 5.64 14.80
CA ASP A 44 6.43 5.55 15.74
C ASP A 44 7.38 4.39 15.39
N VAL A 45 6.91 3.38 14.64
CA VAL A 45 7.71 2.20 14.27
C VAL A 45 7.73 1.92 12.76
N ASP A 46 6.75 2.40 12.01
CA ASP A 46 6.61 2.24 10.58
C ASP A 46 6.96 3.52 9.82
N PRO A 47 7.55 3.44 8.61
CA PRO A 47 7.94 4.59 7.80
C PRO A 47 6.72 5.24 7.10
N ILE A 48 5.75 5.70 7.89
CA ILE A 48 4.50 6.31 7.44
C ILE A 48 4.30 7.69 8.11
N PRO A 49 3.60 8.63 7.45
CA PRO A 49 3.47 9.98 7.98
C PRO A 49 2.46 10.11 9.14
N ARG A 50 1.51 9.18 9.26
CA ARG A 50 0.37 9.22 10.20
C ARG A 50 -0.18 7.82 10.40
N HIS A 51 -0.69 7.55 11.61
CA HIS A 51 -1.40 6.31 11.95
C HIS A 51 -2.50 5.97 10.95
N CYS A 52 -2.45 4.76 10.41
CA CYS A 52 -3.36 4.30 9.36
C CYS A 52 -3.44 2.77 9.33
N ALA A 53 -4.30 2.22 8.48
CA ALA A 53 -4.35 0.80 8.21
C ALA A 53 -4.19 0.52 6.71
N VAL A 54 -3.55 -0.61 6.40
CA VAL A 54 -3.50 -1.19 5.06
C VAL A 54 -4.76 -2.01 4.85
N ASP A 55 -5.51 -1.70 3.79
CA ASP A 55 -6.72 -2.45 3.42
C ASP A 55 -6.35 -3.60 2.46
N ILE A 56 -6.24 -4.82 3.01
CA ILE A 56 -5.82 -6.02 2.27
C ILE A 56 -6.91 -6.56 1.34
N ASP A 57 -8.18 -6.19 1.55
CA ASP A 57 -9.27 -6.57 0.64
C ASP A 57 -9.24 -5.74 -0.66
N SER A 58 -8.55 -4.60 -0.65
CA SER A 58 -8.45 -3.67 -1.77
C SER A 58 -7.12 -3.77 -2.54
N ILE A 59 -6.55 -4.97 -2.71
CA ILE A 59 -5.30 -5.16 -3.46
C ILE A 59 -5.48 -4.80 -4.94
N GLU A 60 -4.54 -4.02 -5.48
CA GLU A 60 -4.51 -3.60 -6.86
C GLU A 60 -3.19 -3.98 -7.55
N SER A 61 -3.26 -4.36 -8.84
CA SER A 61 -2.06 -4.51 -9.68
C SER A 61 -1.77 -3.22 -10.43
N VAL A 62 -0.73 -2.50 -10.02
CA VAL A 62 -0.34 -1.23 -10.62
C VAL A 62 0.94 -1.38 -11.45
N SER A 63 1.10 -0.50 -12.44
CA SER A 63 2.39 -0.35 -13.12
C SER A 63 3.41 0.25 -12.15
N SER A 64 4.65 -0.25 -12.17
CA SER A 64 5.79 0.31 -11.44
C SER A 64 6.00 1.80 -11.68
N LYS A 65 5.59 2.33 -12.85
CA LYS A 65 5.64 3.76 -13.19
C LYS A 65 4.77 4.67 -12.31
N HIS A 66 3.82 4.09 -11.57
CA HIS A 66 2.96 4.83 -10.63
C HIS A 66 3.44 4.71 -9.18
N ILE A 67 4.53 3.97 -8.93
CA ILE A 67 5.10 3.78 -7.61
C ILE A 67 6.20 4.83 -7.40
N TYR A 68 6.05 5.63 -6.34
CA TYR A 68 7.00 6.66 -5.97
C TYR A 68 7.34 6.51 -4.49
N ILE A 69 8.61 6.29 -4.18
CA ILE A 69 9.12 6.30 -2.80
C ILE A 69 9.45 7.76 -2.48
N ARG A 70 9.05 8.21 -1.29
CA ARG A 70 9.39 9.54 -0.77
C ARG A 70 10.48 9.41 0.27
#